data_AF-A0A8C9I974-F1
#
_entry.id   AF-A0A8C9I974-F1
#
_cell.length_a   1.000
_cell.length_b   1.000
_cell.length_c   1.000
_cell.angle_alpha   90.00
_cell.angle_beta   90.00
_cell.angle_gamma   90.00
#
_symmetry.space_group_name_H-M   'P 1'
#
loop_
_entity.id
_entity.type
_entity.pdbx_description
1 polymer ?
#
loop_
_entity_poly.entity_id
_entity_poly.type
_entity_poly.pdbx_seq_one_letter_code
_entity_poly.pdbx_strand_id
1 'polypeptide(L)'
;MGYSAVPKRPPRGRRRDGVWQTPDMLVEIETAWSLSGYLLVCFSAGYFIHDTVDIVASGQARASWEYLVHHIMAMGAFFSGIFWSSFVGGGVLTLLVEVSNIFLTIRMMMKINNAQDHLLYRVNKYVNLVMYFLFRLAPQVYLTHFFLRYVRQRTLGTFLLGILLMLDVMIIIYFSRLLRSDFCPERVPRKQHKDKFLTE
;
A
#
# COMPACT_ATOMS: atom_id res chain seq x y z
N MET A 1 -39.77 -42.64 -49.09
CA MET A 1 -38.81 -42.08 -50.08
C MET A 1 -38.79 -40.58 -49.85
N GLY A 2 -37.81 -39.94 -49.20
CA GLY A 2 -36.39 -40.25 -49.07
C GLY A 2 -35.59 -39.07 -49.65
N TYR A 3 -35.80 -37.85 -49.13
CA TYR A 3 -35.00 -36.69 -49.52
C TYR A 3 -33.99 -36.40 -48.41
N SER A 4 -32.77 -36.90 -48.60
CA SER A 4 -31.60 -36.60 -47.79
C SER A 4 -31.23 -35.12 -47.93
N ALA A 5 -31.44 -34.34 -46.87
CA ALA A 5 -30.89 -32.99 -46.75
C ALA A 5 -29.55 -33.08 -45.99
N VAL A 6 -28.46 -33.00 -46.74
CA VAL A 6 -27.09 -32.90 -46.25
C VAL A 6 -26.91 -31.56 -45.50
N PRO A 7 -26.49 -31.53 -44.22
CA PRO A 7 -26.17 -30.27 -43.57
C PRO A 7 -24.80 -29.77 -44.09
N LYS A 8 -24.83 -28.60 -44.72
CA LYS A 8 -23.67 -27.83 -45.20
C LYS A 8 -22.74 -27.53 -44.01
N ARG A 9 -21.51 -28.03 -44.04
CA ARG A 9 -20.43 -27.57 -43.15
C ARG A 9 -20.05 -26.14 -43.54
N PRO A 10 -20.04 -25.16 -42.63
CA PRO A 10 -19.49 -23.84 -42.93
C PRO A 10 -17.96 -23.91 -43.05
N PRO A 11 -17.35 -23.01 -43.84
CA PRO A 11 -15.95 -23.12 -44.26
C PRO A 11 -14.98 -22.83 -43.10
N ARG A 12 -13.79 -23.44 -43.19
CA ARG A 12 -12.63 -23.14 -42.34
C ARG A 12 -12.32 -21.64 -42.36
N GLY A 13 -12.82 -20.93 -41.35
CA GLY A 13 -12.43 -19.57 -41.01
C GLY A 13 -11.03 -19.57 -40.43
N ARG A 14 -10.05 -19.39 -41.31
CA ARG A 14 -8.70 -18.82 -41.10
C ARG A 14 -8.47 -18.30 -39.67
N ARG A 15 -7.65 -19.01 -38.87
CA ARG A 15 -6.97 -18.43 -37.70
C ARG A 15 -6.26 -17.16 -38.18
N ARG A 16 -6.78 -16.00 -37.79
CA ARG A 16 -5.97 -14.78 -37.75
C ARG A 16 -5.49 -14.71 -36.32
N ASP A 17 -4.20 -14.98 -36.14
CA ASP A 17 -3.47 -14.68 -34.92
C ASP A 17 -3.44 -13.15 -34.79
N GLY A 18 -4.51 -12.60 -34.24
CA GLY A 18 -4.65 -11.20 -33.90
C GLY A 18 -4.07 -10.99 -32.52
N VAL A 19 -2.86 -10.43 -32.46
CA VAL A 19 -2.15 -9.96 -31.25
C VAL A 19 -2.92 -8.86 -30.48
N TRP A 20 -4.08 -8.44 -30.99
CA TRP A 20 -4.89 -7.35 -30.44
C TRP A 20 -6.24 -7.90 -29.93
N GLN A 21 -6.20 -8.70 -28.87
CA GLN A 21 -7.35 -8.83 -27.99
C GLN A 21 -7.44 -7.56 -27.16
N THR A 22 -8.43 -6.72 -27.48
CA THR A 22 -8.85 -5.59 -26.64
C THR A 22 -9.22 -6.13 -25.26
N PRO A 23 -8.75 -5.51 -24.16
CA PRO A 23 -9.03 -6.05 -22.85
C PRO A 23 -10.51 -5.82 -22.52
N ASP A 24 -11.26 -6.92 -22.40
CA ASP A 24 -12.57 -6.99 -21.73
C ASP A 24 -12.44 -6.73 -20.21
N MET A 25 -11.58 -5.77 -19.80
CA MET A 25 -11.37 -5.36 -18.41
C MET A 25 -12.38 -4.29 -17.95
N LEU A 26 -13.26 -3.81 -18.84
CA LEU A 26 -14.18 -2.71 -18.54
C LEU A 26 -15.62 -3.16 -18.25
N VAL A 27 -15.95 -4.45 -18.37
CA VAL A 27 -17.35 -4.90 -18.41
C VAL A 27 -17.89 -5.47 -17.09
N GLU A 28 -17.06 -5.81 -16.10
CA GLU A 28 -17.57 -6.49 -14.91
C GLU A 28 -16.95 -5.94 -13.61
N ILE A 29 -17.37 -4.72 -13.27
CA ILE A 29 -16.99 -4.02 -12.02
C ILE A 29 -17.68 -4.63 -10.78
N GLU A 30 -18.77 -5.39 -10.96
CA GLU A 30 -19.62 -5.88 -9.86
C GLU A 30 -19.39 -7.37 -9.50
N THR A 31 -18.63 -8.10 -10.32
CA THR A 31 -18.10 -9.46 -10.06
C THR A 31 -16.58 -9.46 -9.87
N ALA A 32 -15.97 -8.29 -9.68
CA ALA A 32 -14.52 -8.05 -9.72
C ALA A 32 -13.72 -8.66 -8.56
N TRP A 33 -13.72 -9.98 -8.47
CA TRP A 33 -12.46 -10.69 -8.37
C TRP A 33 -11.71 -10.52 -9.69
N SER A 34 -10.94 -9.45 -9.83
CA SER A 34 -9.94 -9.45 -10.88
C SER A 34 -8.89 -10.49 -10.45
N LEU A 35 -8.65 -11.49 -11.30
CA LEU A 35 -7.52 -12.41 -11.14
C LEU A 35 -6.24 -11.62 -10.82
N SER A 36 -6.08 -10.46 -11.46
CA SER A 36 -5.03 -9.48 -11.20
C SER A 36 -5.00 -8.97 -9.75
N GLY A 37 -6.13 -8.62 -9.14
CA GLY A 37 -6.18 -8.17 -7.75
C GLY A 37 -5.85 -9.29 -6.75
N TYR A 38 -6.33 -10.50 -7.00
CA TYR A 38 -5.97 -11.67 -6.18
C TYR A 38 -4.48 -12.01 -6.31
N LEU A 39 -3.94 -12.06 -7.54
CA LEU A 39 -2.53 -12.28 -7.80
C LEU A 39 -1.66 -11.17 -7.20
N LEU A 40 -2.11 -9.92 -7.26
CA LEU A 40 -1.43 -8.78 -6.63
C LEU A 40 -1.37 -8.96 -5.12
N VAL A 41 -2.48 -9.30 -4.46
CA VAL A 41 -2.51 -9.56 -3.01
C VAL A 41 -1.62 -10.74 -2.65
N CYS A 42 -1.61 -11.83 -3.43
CA CYS A 42 -0.72 -12.97 -3.21
C CYS A 42 0.75 -12.62 -3.38
N PHE A 43 1.10 -11.87 -4.44
CA PHE A 43 2.47 -11.42 -4.68
C PHE A 43 2.94 -10.47 -3.58
N SER A 44 2.10 -9.52 -3.19
CA SER A 44 2.40 -8.59 -2.09
C SER A 44 2.51 -9.32 -0.75
N ALA A 45 1.68 -10.33 -0.47
CA ALA A 45 1.83 -11.15 0.74
C ALA A 45 3.22 -11.83 0.78
N GLY A 46 3.69 -12.36 -0.35
CA GLY A 46 5.05 -12.90 -0.47
C GLY A 46 6.14 -11.87 -0.22
N TYR A 47 5.98 -10.66 -0.76
CA TYR A 47 6.90 -9.55 -0.53
C TYR A 47 6.97 -9.13 0.95
N PHE A 48 5.82 -8.99 1.62
CA PHE A 48 5.76 -8.65 3.05
C PHE A 48 6.45 -9.70 3.94
N ILE A 49 6.34 -10.99 3.58
CA ILE A 49 7.07 -12.06 4.27
C ILE A 49 8.56 -11.89 4.07
N HIS A 50 9.01 -11.63 2.84
CA HIS A 50 10.42 -11.43 2.54
C HIS A 50 10.99 -10.24 3.33
N ASP A 51 10.30 -9.09 3.35
CA ASP A 51 10.72 -7.91 4.12
C ASP A 51 10.78 -8.20 5.63
N THR A 52 9.80 -8.95 6.15
CA THR A 52 9.80 -9.38 7.56
C THR A 52 11.00 -10.27 7.86
N VAL A 53 11.32 -11.23 6.99
CA VAL A 53 12.46 -12.14 7.14
C VAL A 53 13.77 -11.37 7.07
N ASP A 54 13.92 -10.42 6.15
CA ASP A 54 15.12 -9.60 6.00
C ASP A 54 15.39 -8.76 7.26
N ILE A 55 14.36 -8.15 7.84
CA ILE A 55 14.47 -7.36 9.07
C ILE A 55 14.86 -8.23 10.27
N VAL A 56 14.32 -9.45 10.35
CA VAL A 56 14.66 -10.40 11.41
C VAL A 56 16.08 -10.94 11.23
N ALA A 57 16.45 -11.30 10.01
CA ALA A 57 17.76 -11.86 9.67
C ALA A 57 18.89 -10.82 9.82
N SER A 58 18.62 -9.55 9.52
CA SER A 58 19.58 -8.44 9.71
C SER A 58 19.81 -8.06 11.17
N GLY A 59 19.10 -8.69 12.12
CA GLY A 59 19.23 -8.42 13.56
C GLY A 59 18.67 -7.07 14.00
N GLN A 60 17.99 -6.35 13.11
CA GLN A 60 17.40 -5.03 13.39
C GLN A 60 16.01 -5.12 14.04
N ALA A 61 15.46 -6.32 14.21
CA ALA A 61 14.12 -6.55 14.75
C ALA A 61 13.83 -5.83 16.09
N ARG A 62 14.82 -5.70 16.98
CA ARG A 62 14.65 -4.96 18.25
C ARG A 62 14.62 -3.44 18.06
N ALA A 63 15.36 -2.91 17.09
CA ALA A 63 15.40 -1.49 16.79
C ALA A 63 14.14 -1.04 16.02
N SER A 64 13.55 -1.93 15.22
CA SER A 64 12.40 -1.67 14.36
C SER A 64 11.14 -2.46 14.77
N TRP A 65 10.96 -2.73 16.07
CA TRP A 65 9.86 -3.56 16.57
C TRP A 65 8.47 -3.05 16.15
N GLU A 66 8.25 -1.73 16.17
CA GLU A 66 6.98 -1.13 15.73
C GLU A 66 6.66 -1.46 14.26
N TYR A 67 7.68 -1.40 13.41
CA TYR A 67 7.57 -1.71 11.99
C TYR A 67 7.35 -3.21 11.76
N LEU A 68 7.98 -4.06 12.57
CA LEU A 68 7.76 -5.50 12.52
C LEU A 68 6.32 -5.87 12.91
N VAL A 69 5.78 -5.25 13.96
CA VAL A 69 4.39 -5.44 14.39
C VAL A 69 3.41 -5.01 13.30
N HIS A 70 3.69 -3.90 12.61
CA HIS A 70 2.92 -3.48 11.44
C HIS A 70 2.88 -4.56 10.34
N HIS A 71 4.04 -5.10 9.97
CA HIS A 71 4.15 -6.13 8.94
C HIS A 71 3.40 -7.41 9.32
N ILE A 72 3.49 -7.84 10.58
CA ILE A 72 2.77 -9.02 11.09
C ILE A 72 1.25 -8.79 11.03
N MET A 73 0.77 -7.62 11.45
CA MET A 73 -0.66 -7.27 11.39
C MET A 73 -1.17 -7.19 9.94
N ALA A 74 -0.39 -6.58 9.04
CA ALA A 74 -0.69 -6.49 7.61
C ALA A 74 -0.74 -7.87 6.96
N MET A 75 0.22 -8.74 7.25
CA MET A 75 0.20 -10.15 6.82
C MET A 75 -1.05 -10.87 7.31
N GLY A 76 -1.45 -10.70 8.57
CA GLY A 76 -2.69 -11.28 9.10
C GLY A 76 -3.95 -10.84 8.33
N ALA A 77 -4.02 -9.57 7.94
CA ALA A 77 -5.09 -9.04 7.10
C ALA A 77 -5.04 -9.61 5.66
N PHE A 78 -3.85 -9.74 5.05
CA PHE A 78 -3.72 -10.32 3.71
C PHE A 78 -4.06 -11.81 3.68
N PHE A 79 -3.56 -12.60 4.63
CA PHE A 79 -3.86 -14.03 4.70
C PHE A 79 -5.35 -14.26 4.92
N SER A 80 -5.99 -13.54 5.85
CA SER A 80 -7.44 -13.65 6.04
C SER A 80 -8.23 -13.25 4.78
N GLY A 81 -7.77 -12.24 4.04
CA GLY A 81 -8.33 -11.86 2.74
C GLY A 81 -8.20 -12.95 1.67
N ILE A 82 -7.06 -13.65 1.62
CA ILE A 82 -6.80 -14.76 0.68
C ILE A 82 -7.65 -15.99 1.05
N PHE A 83 -7.63 -16.41 2.32
CA PHE A 83 -8.36 -17.60 2.80
C PHE A 83 -9.87 -17.46 2.65
N TRP A 84 -10.42 -16.30 3.03
CA TRP A 84 -11.88 -16.07 2.94
C TRP A 84 -12.32 -15.53 1.60
N SER A 85 -11.38 -15.06 0.78
CA SER A 85 -11.64 -14.78 -0.63
C SER A 85 -12.75 -13.69 -0.83
N SER A 86 -13.21 -13.05 0.24
CA SER A 86 -14.29 -12.07 0.25
C SER A 86 -13.80 -10.64 0.45
N PHE A 87 -12.49 -10.43 0.64
CA PHE A 87 -11.89 -9.14 0.97
C PHE A 87 -10.71 -8.76 0.08
N VAL A 88 -10.63 -9.33 -1.13
CA VAL A 88 -9.54 -9.04 -2.09
C VAL A 88 -9.49 -7.53 -2.38
N GLY A 89 -10.64 -6.87 -2.56
CA GLY A 89 -10.71 -5.41 -2.72
C GLY A 89 -10.18 -4.63 -1.52
N GLY A 90 -10.44 -5.10 -0.29
CA GLY A 90 -9.88 -4.53 0.93
C GLY A 90 -8.37 -4.74 1.04
N GLY A 91 -7.86 -5.89 0.59
CA GLY A 91 -6.44 -6.16 0.45
C GLY A 91 -5.77 -5.21 -0.55
N VAL A 92 -6.36 -5.02 -1.73
CA VAL A 92 -5.84 -4.08 -2.74
C VAL A 92 -5.86 -2.63 -2.23
N LEU A 93 -6.92 -2.19 -1.54
CA LEU A 93 -6.97 -0.86 -0.93
C LEU A 93 -5.90 -0.69 0.16
N THR A 94 -5.69 -1.72 0.98
CA THR A 94 -4.59 -1.74 1.97
C THR A 94 -3.23 -1.68 1.28
N LEU A 95 -3.06 -2.23 0.08
CA LEU A 95 -1.80 -2.11 -0.68
C LEU A 95 -1.55 -0.72 -1.26
N LEU A 96 -2.61 0.04 -1.57
CA LEU A 96 -2.45 1.43 -2.05
C LEU A 96 -1.74 2.30 -1.01
N VAL A 97 -1.89 2.00 0.29
CA VAL A 97 -1.19 2.76 1.34
C VAL A 97 0.32 2.55 1.31
N GLU A 98 0.80 1.43 0.79
CA GLU A 98 2.24 1.16 0.67
C GLU A 98 2.85 1.93 -0.50
N VAL A 99 2.08 2.13 -1.58
CA VAL A 99 2.49 3.01 -2.69
C VAL A 99 2.68 4.44 -2.20
N SER A 100 1.89 4.89 -1.22
CA SER A 100 2.04 6.20 -0.59
C SER A 100 3.40 6.37 0.12
N ASN A 101 4.01 5.27 0.62
CA ASN A 101 5.33 5.30 1.23
C ASN A 101 6.44 5.58 0.20
N ILE A 102 6.27 5.21 -1.07
CA ILE A 102 7.26 5.53 -2.13
C ILE A 102 7.41 7.04 -2.30
N PHE A 103 6.30 7.78 -2.32
CA PHE A 103 6.32 9.24 -2.37
C PHE A 103 7.01 9.85 -1.14
N LEU A 104 6.81 9.23 0.03
CA LEU A 104 7.47 9.60 1.27
C LEU A 104 8.99 9.37 1.21
N THR A 105 9.42 8.26 0.63
CA THR A 105 10.84 7.92 0.44
C THR A 105 11.50 8.88 -0.54
N ILE A 106 10.86 9.20 -1.67
CA ILE A 106 11.35 10.20 -2.63
C ILE A 106 11.54 11.56 -1.93
N ARG A 107 10.60 11.96 -1.07
CA ARG A 107 10.72 13.17 -0.26
C ARG A 107 11.86 13.11 0.75
N MET A 108 12.03 11.99 1.45
CA MET A 108 13.14 11.79 2.39
C MET A 108 14.50 11.87 1.68
N MET A 109 14.62 11.26 0.50
CA MET A 109 15.83 11.36 -0.33
C MET A 109 16.12 12.80 -0.76
N MET A 110 15.09 13.56 -1.16
CA MET A 110 15.26 14.99 -1.48
C MET A 110 15.68 15.84 -0.26
N LYS A 111 15.23 15.47 0.95
CA LYS A 111 15.65 16.13 2.21
C LYS A 111 17.12 15.86 2.55
N ILE A 112 17.62 14.66 2.24
CA ILE A 112 19.03 14.27 2.48
C ILE A 112 19.97 14.92 1.45
N ASN A 113 19.53 15.08 0.20
CA ASN A 113 20.36 15.60 -0.88
C ASN A 113 20.57 17.13 -0.83
N ASN A 114 20.22 17.80 0.27
CA ASN A 114 20.41 19.23 0.55
C ASN A 114 20.04 20.20 -0.59
N ALA A 115 19.09 19.82 -1.46
CA ALA A 115 18.51 20.70 -2.48
C ALA A 115 17.47 21.64 -1.84
N GLN A 116 17.91 22.40 -0.84
CA GLN A 116 17.12 23.35 -0.07
C GLN A 116 16.94 24.70 -0.77
N ASP A 117 17.15 24.77 -2.08
CA ASP A 117 16.99 26.00 -2.86
C ASP A 117 15.50 26.31 -3.13
N HIS A 118 14.89 26.80 -2.06
CA HIS A 118 13.84 27.83 -1.91
C HIS A 118 12.46 27.78 -2.59
N LEU A 119 12.14 26.89 -3.52
CA LEU A 119 10.73 26.71 -3.99
C LEU A 119 10.32 25.25 -4.12
N LEU A 120 11.23 24.40 -4.62
CA LEU A 120 10.98 22.98 -4.82
C LEU A 120 10.71 22.26 -3.49
N TYR A 121 11.41 22.62 -2.41
CA TYR A 121 11.14 22.08 -1.07
C TYR A 121 9.73 22.44 -0.56
N ARG A 122 9.27 23.66 -0.81
CA ARG A 122 7.96 24.13 -0.36
C ARG A 122 6.84 23.43 -1.14
N VAL A 123 6.98 23.34 -2.46
CA VAL A 123 6.02 22.64 -3.33
C VAL A 123 5.99 21.15 -3.02
N ASN A 124 7.15 20.49 -2.90
CA ASN A 124 7.22 19.09 -2.51
C ASN A 124 6.64 18.82 -1.13
N LYS A 125 6.69 19.80 -0.21
CA LYS A 125 6.01 19.69 1.09
C LYS A 125 4.51 19.45 0.91
N TYR A 126 3.86 20.29 0.11
CA TYR A 126 2.42 20.22 -0.13
C TYR A 126 2.04 19.05 -1.03
N VAL A 127 2.82 18.76 -2.07
CA VAL A 127 2.57 17.59 -2.94
C VAL A 127 2.61 16.30 -2.13
N ASN A 128 3.63 16.11 -1.29
CA ASN A 128 3.71 14.94 -0.43
C ASN A 128 2.55 14.87 0.57
N LEU A 129 2.11 16.00 1.11
CA LEU A 129 0.94 16.07 2.00
C LEU A 129 -0.33 15.63 1.25
N VAL A 130 -0.58 16.17 0.05
CA VAL A 130 -1.75 15.82 -0.77
C VAL A 130 -1.73 14.34 -1.15
N MET A 131 -0.58 13.83 -1.61
CA MET A 131 -0.44 12.42 -1.97
C MET A 131 -0.64 11.51 -0.75
N TYR A 132 -0.16 11.92 0.43
CA TYR A 132 -0.42 11.21 1.67
C TYR A 132 -1.92 11.16 2.01
N PHE A 133 -2.65 12.26 1.87
CA PHE A 133 -4.10 12.26 2.07
C PHE A 133 -4.82 11.34 1.08
N LEU A 134 -4.46 11.42 -0.21
CA LEU A 134 -5.14 10.68 -1.28
C LEU A 134 -4.86 9.17 -1.26
N PHE A 135 -3.61 8.76 -1.01
CA PHE A 135 -3.22 7.35 -1.08
C PHE A 135 -3.15 6.66 0.28
N ARG A 136 -3.18 7.42 1.38
CA ARG A 136 -3.10 6.84 2.73
C ARG A 136 -4.38 7.05 3.50
N LEU A 137 -4.80 8.30 3.74
CA LEU A 137 -5.96 8.57 4.59
C LEU A 137 -7.28 8.23 3.91
N ALA A 138 -7.44 8.54 2.62
CA ALA A 138 -8.70 8.25 1.91
C ALA A 138 -9.01 6.75 1.80
N PRO A 139 -8.07 5.86 1.40
CA PRO A 139 -8.32 4.42 1.39
C PRO A 139 -8.62 3.87 2.78
N GLN A 140 -7.96 4.38 3.82
CA GLN A 140 -8.17 3.93 5.19
C GLN A 140 -9.52 4.34 5.75
N VAL A 141 -9.93 5.59 5.57
CA VAL A 141 -11.27 6.05 5.99
C VAL A 141 -12.36 5.26 5.26
N TYR A 142 -12.17 5.00 3.96
CA TYR A 142 -13.09 4.18 3.19
C TYR A 142 -13.18 2.76 3.75
N LEU A 143 -12.04 2.12 4.01
CA LEU A 143 -11.95 0.75 4.50
C LEU A 143 -12.53 0.62 5.93
N THR A 144 -12.26 1.59 6.81
CA THR A 144 -12.80 1.64 8.17
C THR A 144 -14.32 1.81 8.15
N HIS A 145 -14.85 2.69 7.28
CA HIS A 145 -16.30 2.83 7.10
C HIS A 145 -16.95 1.56 6.52
N PHE A 146 -16.28 0.89 5.57
CA PHE A 146 -16.74 -0.38 5.01
C PHE A 146 -16.82 -1.48 6.09
N PHE A 147 -15.75 -1.69 6.84
CA PHE A 147 -15.71 -2.71 7.90
C PHE A 147 -16.66 -2.39 9.05
N LEU A 148 -16.85 -1.13 9.43
CA LEU A 148 -17.84 -0.74 10.45
C LEU A 148 -19.27 -1.18 10.09
N ARG A 149 -19.65 -1.07 8.80
CA ARG A 149 -20.96 -1.57 8.32
C ARG A 149 -21.01 -3.09 8.27
N TYR A 150 -19.89 -3.74 7.93
CA TYR A 150 -19.78 -5.19 7.77
C TYR A 150 -19.66 -5.96 9.11
N VAL A 151 -19.14 -5.31 10.14
CA VAL A 151 -18.91 -5.86 11.49
C VAL A 151 -20.16 -6.43 12.15
N ARG A 152 -21.33 -5.86 11.84
CA ARG A 152 -22.60 -6.29 12.45
C ARG A 152 -23.04 -7.70 12.05
N GLN A 153 -22.42 -8.32 11.03
CA GLN A 153 -22.84 -9.62 10.50
C GLN A 153 -21.84 -10.76 10.72
N ARG A 154 -20.56 -10.51 11.01
CA ARG A 154 -19.52 -11.58 11.06
C ARG A 154 -18.36 -11.27 12.03
N THR A 155 -17.93 -12.28 12.80
CA THR A 155 -16.76 -12.24 13.71
C THR A 155 -15.42 -11.98 13.00
N LEU A 156 -15.29 -12.33 11.72
CA LEU A 156 -14.08 -12.01 10.93
C LEU A 156 -13.95 -10.50 10.68
N GLY A 157 -15.09 -9.81 10.48
CA GLY A 157 -15.11 -8.38 10.23
C GLY A 157 -14.65 -7.57 11.43
N THR A 158 -14.94 -8.01 12.66
CA THR A 158 -14.45 -7.35 13.88
C THR A 158 -12.95 -7.53 14.08
N PHE A 159 -12.42 -8.71 13.76
CA PHE A 159 -10.97 -8.96 13.78
C PHE A 159 -10.24 -8.06 12.77
N LEU A 160 -10.72 -8.02 11.52
CA LEU A 160 -10.16 -7.18 10.46
C LEU A 160 -10.28 -5.68 10.78
N LEU A 161 -11.42 -5.25 11.33
CA LEU A 161 -11.59 -3.88 11.80
C LEU A 161 -10.59 -3.55 12.92
N GLY A 162 -10.37 -4.45 13.87
CA GLY A 162 -9.41 -4.26 14.95
C GLY A 162 -7.98 -4.07 14.43
N ILE A 163 -7.56 -4.90 13.48
CA ILE A 163 -6.26 -4.74 12.79
C ILE A 163 -6.21 -3.38 12.08
N LEU A 164 -7.25 -3.03 11.32
CA LEU A 164 -7.29 -1.78 10.57
C LEU A 164 -7.19 -0.55 11.48
N LEU A 165 -7.91 -0.53 12.61
CA LEU A 165 -7.82 0.57 13.57
C LEU A 165 -6.43 0.71 14.20
N MET A 166 -5.73 -0.40 14.45
CA MET A 166 -4.35 -0.36 14.93
C MET A 166 -3.41 0.21 13.86
N LEU A 167 -3.61 -0.14 12.59
CA LEU A 167 -2.90 0.45 11.46
C LEU A 167 -3.18 1.97 11.36
N ASP A 168 -4.44 2.39 11.52
CA ASP A 168 -4.84 3.80 11.51
C ASP A 168 -4.13 4.62 12.58
N VAL A 169 -4.09 4.10 13.81
CA VAL A 169 -3.38 4.74 14.92
C VAL A 169 -1.89 4.92 14.60
N MET A 170 -1.25 3.88 14.05
CA MET A 170 0.16 3.94 13.67
C MET A 170 0.41 4.97 12.55
N ILE A 171 -0.46 4.99 11.54
CA ILE A 171 -0.43 5.97 10.44
C ILE A 171 -0.51 7.39 10.99
N ILE A 172 -1.42 7.67 11.92
CA ILE A 172 -1.59 8.98 12.56
C ILE A 172 -0.35 9.37 13.38
N ILE A 173 0.25 8.44 14.14
CA ILE A 173 1.46 8.70 14.92
C ILE A 173 2.62 9.07 13.98
N TYR A 174 2.86 8.29 12.93
CA TYR A 174 3.92 8.58 11.97
C TYR A 174 3.68 9.87 11.20
N PHE A 175 2.43 10.17 10.84
CA PHE A 175 2.06 11.46 10.25
C PHE A 175 2.38 12.63 11.18
N SER A 176 2.02 12.51 12.45
CA SER A 176 2.25 13.55 13.46
C SER A 176 3.74 13.79 13.67
N ARG A 177 4.55 12.72 13.71
CA ARG A 177 6.03 12.82 13.79
C ARG A 177 6.61 13.50 12.55
N LEU A 178 6.11 13.17 11.36
CA LEU A 178 6.52 13.78 10.11
C LEU A 178 6.17 15.28 10.07
N LEU A 179 4.91 15.64 10.41
CA LEU A 179 4.48 17.02 10.50
C LEU A 179 5.31 17.81 11.52
N ARG A 180 5.57 17.24 12.70
CA ARG A 180 6.42 17.88 13.70
C ARG A 180 7.83 18.11 13.15
N SER A 181 8.43 17.13 12.46
CA SER A 181 9.74 17.30 11.83
C SER A 181 9.76 18.35 10.72
N ASP A 182 8.67 18.52 9.97
CA ASP A 182 8.60 19.41 8.81
C ASP A 182 8.23 20.86 9.17
N PHE A 183 7.46 21.06 10.24
CA PHE A 183 6.95 22.37 10.66
C PHE A 183 7.60 22.91 11.94
N CYS A 184 8.08 22.02 12.82
CA CYS A 184 8.77 22.35 14.05
C CYS A 184 10.15 21.68 14.08
N PRO A 185 11.15 22.17 13.32
CA PRO A 185 12.51 21.70 13.50
C PRO A 185 12.92 22.00 14.94
N GLU A 186 13.05 20.94 15.74
CA GLU A 186 13.63 21.07 17.08
C GLU A 186 15.04 21.57 16.86
N ARG A 187 15.30 22.83 17.21
CA ARG A 187 16.62 23.44 17.13
C ARG A 187 17.50 22.64 18.09
N VAL A 188 18.22 21.65 17.57
CA VAL A 188 19.33 21.05 18.30
C VAL A 188 20.20 22.22 18.72
N PRO A 189 20.45 22.44 20.02
CA PRO A 189 21.38 23.47 20.45
C PRO A 189 22.72 23.06 19.83
N ARG A 190 23.19 23.85 18.87
CA ARG A 190 24.55 23.77 18.34
C ARG A 190 25.45 23.82 19.56
N LYS A 191 25.96 22.67 20.01
CA LYS A 191 27.05 22.63 20.98
C LYS A 191 28.13 23.49 20.36
N GLN A 192 28.32 24.69 20.91
CA GLN A 192 29.53 25.46 20.68
C GLN A 192 30.66 24.50 21.06
N HIS A 193 31.35 23.99 20.05
CA HIS A 193 32.72 23.53 20.21
C HIS A 193 33.48 24.80 20.60
N LYS A 194 33.46 25.10 21.90
CA LYS A 194 34.20 26.21 22.47
C LYS A 194 35.65 25.78 22.38
N ASP A 195 36.38 26.52 21.56
CA ASP A 195 37.81 26.47 21.39
C ASP A 195 38.48 26.33 22.77
N LYS A 196 39.01 25.15 23.05
CA LYS A 196 39.77 24.87 24.28
C LYS A 196 41.13 24.24 23.96
N PHE A 197 41.71 24.63 22.82
CA PHE A 197 43.01 24.14 22.34
C PHE A 197 44.02 25.25 22.01
N LEU A 198 43.77 26.51 22.37
CA LEU A 198 44.77 27.58 22.23
C LEU A 198 44.67 28.57 23.39
N THR A 199 45.17 28.20 24.56
CA THR A 199 45.86 29.10 25.49
C THR A 199 46.45 28.28 26.63
N GLU A 200 47.76 28.46 26.79
CA GLU A 200 48.68 28.02 27.86
C GLU A 200 49.27 26.61 27.76
#